data_AF-A0A1C5G091-F1
#
_entry.id   AF-A0A1C5G091-F1
#
_cell.length_a   1.000
_cell.length_b   1.000
_cell.length_c   1.000
_cell.angle_alpha   90.00
_cell.angle_beta   90.00
_cell.angle_gamma   90.00
#
_symmetry.space_group_name_H-M   'P 1'
#
loop_
_entity.id
_entity.type
_entity.pdbx_description
1 polymer ?
#
loop_
_entity_poly.entity_id
_entity_poly.type
_entity_poly.pdbx_seq_one_letter_code
_entity_poly.pdbx_strand_id
1 'polypeptide(L)'
;YGARSYGGRADYGKPDRPSVLTSADGLHWRTEDTSALGEGRIRGATVDGSGALVLLGLRSGDHVFCGMVWTGGFGEDAERAELGCGDSLPSAITTRADGKVVIAGSNDLWVGGTSGRRASGR
;
A
#
# COMPACT_ATOMS: atom_id res chain seq x y z
N TYR A 1 17.52 0.03 11.53
CA TYR A 1 16.27 0.48 10.91
C TYR A 1 16.53 0.60 9.42
N GLY A 2 15.79 -0.12 8.57
CA GLY A 2 15.95 -0.04 7.11
C GLY A 2 14.99 0.97 6.49
N ALA A 3 15.42 1.64 5.43
CA ALA A 3 14.58 2.51 4.60
C ALA A 3 13.85 1.69 3.53
N ARG A 4 12.68 2.19 3.10
CA ARG A 4 11.88 1.58 2.04
C ARG A 4 11.37 2.67 1.10
N SER A 5 11.29 2.36 -0.19
CA SER A 5 10.72 3.20 -1.23
C SER A 5 9.74 2.38 -2.07
N TYR A 6 8.67 3.02 -2.52
CA TYR A 6 7.54 2.37 -3.17
C TYR A 6 7.16 3.11 -4.45
N GLY A 7 6.67 2.37 -5.43
CA GLY A 7 6.15 2.96 -6.66
C GLY A 7 5.50 1.95 -7.58
N GLY A 8 5.50 2.27 -8.87
CA GLY A 8 5.10 1.34 -9.91
C GLY A 8 6.10 1.34 -11.06
N ARG A 9 6.27 0.17 -11.65
CA ARG A 9 7.01 -0.02 -12.89
C ARG A 9 6.02 -0.05 -14.04
N ALA A 10 6.21 0.86 -14.99
CA ALA A 10 5.47 0.88 -16.25
C ALA A 10 6.34 0.23 -17.33
N ASP A 11 5.84 -0.83 -17.94
CA ASP A 11 6.39 -1.39 -19.17
C ASP A 11 5.40 -1.08 -20.30
N TYR A 12 5.86 -0.54 -21.43
CA TYR A 12 4.97 -0.10 -22.52
C TYR A 12 4.08 -1.25 -23.01
N GLY A 13 2.77 -1.01 -23.05
CA GLY A 13 1.77 -2.00 -23.46
C GLY A 13 1.47 -3.09 -22.43
N LYS A 14 1.94 -2.96 -21.17
CA LYS A 14 1.65 -3.90 -20.08
C LYS A 14 1.00 -3.17 -18.89
N PRO A 15 0.22 -3.89 -18.06
CA PRO A 15 -0.25 -3.36 -16.79
C PRO A 15 0.91 -2.91 -15.90
N ASP A 16 0.70 -1.82 -15.15
CA ASP A 16 1.64 -1.38 -14.13
C ASP A 16 1.86 -2.48 -13.08
N ARG A 17 3.09 -2.58 -12.56
CA ARG A 17 3.42 -3.52 -11.47
C ARG A 17 3.99 -2.78 -10.26
N PRO A 18 3.64 -3.20 -9.02
CA PRO A 18 4.21 -2.61 -7.83
C PRO A 18 5.73 -2.75 -7.81
N SER A 19 6.43 -1.70 -7.36
CA SER A 19 7.87 -1.73 -7.17
C SER A 19 8.20 -1.35 -5.73
N VAL A 20 9.05 -2.14 -5.10
CA VAL A 20 9.53 -1.91 -3.74
C VAL A 20 11.05 -1.96 -3.76
N LEU A 21 11.66 -0.93 -3.16
CA LEU A 21 13.09 -0.88 -2.91
C LEU A 21 13.31 -0.89 -1.39
N THR A 22 14.29 -1.66 -0.93
CA THR A 22 14.72 -1.63 0.47
C THR A 22 16.19 -1.24 0.58
N SER A 23 16.53 -0.64 1.71
CA SER A 23 17.89 -0.25 2.04
C SER A 23 18.15 -0.42 3.53
N ALA A 24 19.33 -0.93 3.89
CA ALA A 24 19.74 -1.01 5.28
C ALA A 24 20.30 0.32 5.81
N ASP A 25 20.80 1.18 4.92
CA ASP A 25 21.54 2.41 5.24
C ASP A 25 20.95 3.67 4.59
N GLY A 26 19.92 3.53 3.77
CA GLY A 26 19.30 4.61 2.99
C GLY A 26 20.09 5.03 1.74
N LEU A 27 21.25 4.43 1.48
CA LEU A 27 22.15 4.79 0.38
C LEU A 27 22.23 3.69 -0.68
N HIS A 28 22.24 2.43 -0.25
CA HIS A 28 22.30 1.28 -1.12
C HIS A 28 20.93 0.60 -1.18
N TRP A 29 20.37 0.54 -2.38
CA TRP A 29 19.02 0.08 -2.61
C TRP A 29 19.00 -1.21 -3.40
N ARG A 30 18.15 -2.14 -2.99
CA ARG A 30 17.84 -3.37 -3.74
C ARG A 30 16.36 -3.41 -4.08
N THR A 31 16.07 -3.96 -5.26
CA THR A 31 14.70 -4.24 -5.68
C THR A 31 14.22 -5.53 -5.03
N GLU A 32 13.04 -5.50 -4.45
CA GLU A 32 12.38 -6.69 -3.90
C GLU A 32 11.53 -7.38 -4.96
N ASP A 33 11.29 -8.68 -4.78
CA ASP A 33 10.26 -9.39 -5.55
C ASP A 33 8.88 -8.95 -5.08
N THR A 34 8.06 -8.47 -6.02
CA THR A 34 6.70 -7.97 -5.79
C THR A 34 5.66 -8.77 -6.56
N SER A 35 6.02 -9.96 -7.07
CA SER A 35 5.13 -10.81 -7.86
C SER A 35 3.81 -11.13 -7.12
N ALA A 36 3.89 -11.35 -5.80
CA ALA A 36 2.73 -11.59 -4.93
C ALA A 36 1.74 -10.41 -4.88
N LEU A 37 2.19 -9.18 -5.14
CA LEU A 37 1.33 -8.00 -5.14
C LEU A 37 0.44 -7.91 -6.39
N GLY A 38 0.76 -8.66 -7.45
CA GLY A 38 0.04 -8.63 -8.72
C GLY A 38 0.17 -7.28 -9.45
N GLU A 39 -0.90 -6.83 -10.10
CA GLU A 39 -0.90 -5.61 -10.91
C GLU A 39 -1.30 -4.38 -10.10
N GLY A 40 -0.70 -3.23 -10.45
CA GLY A 40 -0.99 -1.93 -9.88
C GLY A 40 0.26 -1.09 -9.68
N ARG A 41 0.05 0.19 -9.36
CA ARG A 41 1.09 1.16 -9.00
C ARG A 41 0.86 1.61 -7.58
N ILE A 42 1.89 1.48 -6.74
CA ILE A 42 1.85 2.01 -5.37
C ILE A 42 1.94 3.54 -5.42
N ARG A 43 1.09 4.21 -4.65
CA ARG A 43 1.01 5.68 -4.52
C ARG A 43 1.28 6.17 -3.10
N GLY A 44 1.01 5.33 -2.09
CA GLY A 44 1.24 5.66 -0.70
C GLY A 44 1.50 4.42 0.14
N ALA A 45 2.10 4.62 1.30
CA ALA A 45 2.42 3.56 2.25
C ALA A 45 2.29 4.06 3.69
N THR A 46 1.86 3.18 4.58
CA THR A 46 1.89 3.40 6.03
C THR A 46 2.06 2.04 6.74
N VAL A 47 2.09 2.02 8.07
CA VAL A 47 2.04 0.80 8.87
C VAL A 47 0.85 0.81 9.81
N ASP A 48 0.21 -0.32 10.04
CA ASP A 48 -0.85 -0.42 11.06
C ASP A 48 -0.28 -0.44 12.49
N GLY A 49 -1.15 -0.56 13.50
CA GLY A 49 -0.75 -0.59 14.91
C GLY A 49 0.10 -1.79 15.33
N SER A 50 0.21 -2.81 14.48
CA SER A 50 1.13 -3.94 14.68
C SER A 50 2.50 -3.71 14.02
N GLY A 51 2.64 -2.66 13.21
CA GLY A 51 3.82 -2.40 12.39
C GLY A 51 3.77 -3.10 11.02
N ALA A 52 2.67 -3.77 10.68
CA ALA A 52 2.48 -4.40 9.38
C ALA A 52 2.28 -3.33 8.31
N LEU A 53 2.91 -3.54 7.14
CA LEU A 53 2.84 -2.60 6.03
C LEU A 53 1.44 -2.58 5.41
N VAL A 54 0.95 -1.38 5.12
CA VAL A 54 -0.26 -1.15 4.32
C VAL A 54 0.08 -0.21 3.17
N LEU A 55 -0.22 -0.65 1.95
CA LEU A 55 0.08 0.07 0.72
C LEU A 55 -1.22 0.52 0.06
N LEU A 56 -1.25 1.76 -0.40
CA LEU A 56 -2.28 2.30 -1.26
C LEU A 56 -1.75 2.37 -2.69
N GLY A 57 -2.56 1.98 -3.66
CA GLY A 57 -2.25 2.18 -5.06
C GLY A 57 -3.45 2.10 -5.97
N LEU A 58 -3.15 2.02 -7.26
CA LEU A 58 -4.14 2.06 -8.33
C LEU A 58 -3.80 0.96 -9.34
N ARG A 59 -4.81 0.29 -9.86
CA ARG A 59 -4.68 -0.64 -10.98
C ARG A 59 -5.41 -0.08 -12.18
N SER A 60 -4.74 -0.07 -13.32
CA SER A 60 -5.38 0.22 -14.61
C SER A 60 -6.28 -0.94 -15.01
N GLY A 61 -7.51 -0.66 -15.38
CA GLY A 61 -8.40 -1.57 -16.10
C GLY A 61 -8.75 -1.01 -17.48
N ASP A 62 -9.71 -1.65 -18.16
CA ASP A 62 -10.23 -1.15 -19.44
C ASP A 62 -11.00 0.16 -19.20
N HIS A 63 -10.38 1.27 -19.60
CA HIS A 63 -10.92 2.64 -19.53
C HIS A 63 -11.22 3.20 -18.13
N VAL A 64 -10.95 2.45 -17.05
CA VAL A 64 -11.16 2.90 -15.66
C VAL A 64 -9.99 2.49 -14.78
N PHE A 65 -9.73 3.27 -13.73
CA PHE A 65 -8.79 2.91 -12.68
C PHE A 65 -9.55 2.38 -11.47
N CYS A 66 -8.94 1.42 -10.77
CA CYS A 66 -9.46 0.88 -9.52
C CYS A 66 -8.48 1.15 -8.38
N GLY A 67 -9.01 1.62 -7.24
CA GLY A 67 -8.25 1.74 -6.02
C GLY A 67 -7.84 0.37 -5.50
N MET A 68 -6.62 0.24 -5.01
CA MET A 68 -6.08 -1.00 -4.46
C MET A 68 -5.48 -0.74 -3.07
N VAL A 69 -5.68 -1.69 -2.18
CA VAL A 69 -4.95 -1.79 -0.92
C VAL A 69 -4.20 -3.11 -0.86
N TRP A 70 -2.97 -3.08 -0.36
CA TRP A 70 -2.24 -4.28 0.04
C TRP A 70 -1.91 -4.23 1.53
N THR A 71 -2.06 -5.36 2.21
CA THR A 71 -1.80 -5.53 3.64
C THR A 71 -0.89 -6.74 3.85
N GLY A 72 -0.24 -6.82 5.01
CA GLY A 72 0.60 -7.99 5.35
C GLY A 72 2.02 -7.95 4.80
N GLY A 73 2.40 -6.90 4.06
CA GLY A 73 3.77 -6.73 3.56
C GLY A 73 3.83 -6.54 2.04
N PHE A 74 4.93 -7.01 1.46
CA PHE A 74 5.16 -7.02 0.01
C PHE A 74 5.64 -8.38 -0.54
N GLY A 75 5.71 -9.39 0.33
CA GLY A 75 6.08 -10.78 -0.02
C GLY A 75 4.86 -11.71 -0.09
N GLU A 76 5.06 -13.00 0.17
CA GLU A 76 4.00 -14.03 0.04
C GLU A 76 2.80 -13.81 0.98
N ASP A 77 3.01 -13.17 2.13
CA ASP A 77 1.96 -12.83 3.09
C ASP A 77 1.12 -11.61 2.68
N ALA A 78 1.39 -11.02 1.50
CA ALA A 78 0.67 -9.85 1.05
C ALA A 78 -0.75 -10.23 0.61
N GLU A 79 -1.73 -9.67 1.30
CA GLU A 79 -3.13 -9.69 0.88
C GLU A 79 -3.43 -8.43 0.06
N ARG A 80 -4.38 -8.54 -0.88
CA ARG A 80 -4.81 -7.42 -1.71
C ARG A 80 -6.33 -7.33 -1.78
N ALA A 81 -6.84 -6.11 -1.83
CA ALA A 81 -8.25 -5.83 -2.06
C ALA A 81 -8.45 -4.63 -2.97
N GLU A 82 -9.57 -4.63 -3.69
CA GLU A 82 -10.04 -3.49 -4.48
C GLU A 82 -10.87 -2.57 -3.58
N LEU A 83 -10.69 -1.26 -3.73
CA LEU A 83 -11.41 -0.21 -2.99
C LEU A 83 -12.53 0.45 -3.83
N GLY A 84 -12.82 -0.11 -5.00
CA GLY A 84 -13.74 0.42 -6.00
C GLY A 84 -13.03 1.00 -7.22
N CYS A 85 -13.79 1.13 -8.32
CA CYS A 85 -13.32 1.69 -9.60
C CYS A 85 -14.11 2.95 -9.96
N GLY A 86 -13.43 3.90 -10.60
CA GLY A 86 -14.05 5.14 -11.08
C GLY A 86 -13.10 6.32 -11.02
N ASP A 87 -13.65 7.53 -11.14
CA ASP A 87 -12.86 8.76 -11.23
C ASP A 87 -12.44 9.29 -9.85
N SER A 88 -13.09 8.83 -8.78
CA SER A 88 -12.87 9.30 -7.40
C SER A 88 -11.88 8.44 -6.64
N LEU A 89 -10.68 8.26 -7.21
CA LEU A 89 -9.70 7.32 -6.70
C LEU A 89 -9.18 7.71 -5.30
N PRO A 90 -8.82 6.72 -4.47
CA PRO A 90 -8.14 6.98 -3.21
C PRO A 90 -6.78 7.67 -3.44
N SER A 91 -6.53 8.73 -2.69
CA SER A 91 -5.37 9.61 -2.86
C SER A 91 -4.54 9.78 -1.60
N ALA A 92 -5.11 9.47 -0.44
CA ALA A 92 -4.45 9.60 0.86
C ALA A 92 -4.54 8.32 1.67
N ILE A 93 -3.48 8.04 2.43
CA ILE A 93 -3.41 6.94 3.40
C ILE A 93 -2.70 7.44 4.65
N THR A 94 -3.22 7.09 5.82
CA THR A 94 -2.57 7.39 7.10
C THR A 94 -2.96 6.40 8.19
N THR A 95 -2.11 6.26 9.19
CA THR A 95 -2.41 5.48 10.40
C THR A 95 -2.91 6.40 11.50
N ARG A 96 -4.09 6.08 12.03
CA ARG A 96 -4.69 6.78 13.17
C ARG A 96 -3.99 6.39 14.48
N ALA A 97 -4.18 7.21 15.50
CA ALA A 97 -3.63 6.98 16.84
C ALA A 97 -4.09 5.67 17.51
N ASP A 98 -5.23 5.10 17.08
CA ASP A 98 -5.70 3.78 17.54
C ASP A 98 -5.03 2.61 16.79
N GLY A 99 -4.14 2.90 15.84
CA GLY A 99 -3.41 1.92 15.01
C GLY A 99 -4.16 1.49 13.75
N LYS A 100 -5.42 1.89 13.58
CA LYS A 100 -6.15 1.61 12.33
C LYS A 100 -5.64 2.48 11.20
N VAL A 101 -5.68 1.94 9.99
CA VAL A 101 -5.35 2.68 8.76
C VAL A 101 -6.62 3.25 8.15
N VAL A 102 -6.53 4.50 7.72
CA VAL A 102 -7.54 5.18 6.91
C VAL A 102 -6.99 5.41 5.53
N ILE A 103 -7.77 5.06 4.52
CA ILE A 103 -7.55 5.41 3.13
C ILE A 103 -8.73 6.26 2.68
N ALA A 104 -8.45 7.42 2.08
CA ALA A 104 -9.46 8.35 1.61
C ALA A 104 -9.25 8.70 0.13
N GLY A 105 -10.37 8.70 -0.60
CA GLY A 105 -10.51 9.29 -1.93
C GLY A 105 -11.41 10.52 -1.89
N SER A 106 -11.69 11.10 -3.06
CA SER A 106 -12.58 12.27 -3.15
C SER A 106 -14.00 11.98 -2.66
N ASN A 107 -14.47 10.73 -2.81
CA ASN A 107 -15.83 10.32 -2.43
C ASN A 107 -15.88 9.00 -1.62
N ASP A 108 -14.73 8.38 -1.35
CA ASP A 108 -14.65 7.04 -0.74
C ASP A 108 -13.78 7.05 0.52
N LEU A 109 -14.16 6.23 1.49
CA LEU A 109 -13.44 6.04 2.75
C LEU A 109 -13.32 4.56 3.07
N TRP A 110 -12.10 4.10 3.31
CA TRP A 110 -11.82 2.76 3.81
C TRP A 110 -11.10 2.84 5.15
N VAL A 111 -11.49 1.95 6.08
CA VAL A 111 -10.88 1.82 7.41
C VAL A 111 -10.60 0.35 7.69
N GLY A 112 -9.34 0.02 7.99
CA GLY A 112 -8.92 -1.34 8.32
C GLY A 112 -7.59 -1.37 9.06
N GLY A 113 -6.93 -2.53 9.06
CA GLY A 113 -5.69 -2.75 9.80
C GLY A 113 -5.88 -3.05 11.29
N THR A 114 -4.80 -3.49 11.93
CA THR A 114 -4.81 -3.92 13.33
C THR A 114 -4.69 -2.72 14.26
N SER A 115 -5.59 -2.62 15.24
CA SER A 115 -5.47 -1.62 16.29
C SER A 115 -4.19 -1.83 17.11
N GLY A 116 -3.52 -0.74 17.49
CA GLY A 116 -2.39 -0.80 18.40
C GLY A 116 -2.85 -1.28 19.77
N ARG A 117 -2.03 -2.11 20.42
CA ARG A 117 -2.31 -2.51 21.80
C ARG A 117 -2.23 -1.25 22.66
N ARG A 118 -3.37 -0.77 23.20
CA ARG A 118 -3.35 0.32 24.19
C ARG A 118 -2.41 -0.11 25.30
N ALA A 119 -1.38 0.69 25.58
CA ALA A 119 -0.63 0.55 26.82
C ALA A 119 -1.65 0.71 27.96
N SER A 120 -1.95 -0.38 28.66
CA SER A 120 -2.71 -0.31 29.90
C SER A 120 -1.85 0.48 30.88
N GLY A 121 -2.19 1.75 31.07
CA GLY A 121 -1.56 2.59 32.09
C GLY A 121 -1.70 1.91 33.45
N ARG A 122 -0.59 1.81 34.18
CA ARG A 122 -0.57 1.57 35.62
C ARG A 122 -0.89 2.86 36.35
#